data_AF-A0A3D8SY52-F1
#
_entry.id   AF-A0A3D8SY52-F1
#
_cell.length_a   1.000
_cell.length_b   1.000
_cell.length_c   1.000
_cell.angle_alpha   90.00
_cell.angle_beta   90.00
_cell.angle_gamma   90.00
#
_symmetry.space_group_name_H-M   'P 1'
#
loop_
_entity.id
_entity.type
_entity.pdbx_description
1 polymer ?
#
loop_
_entity_poly.entity_id
_entity_poly.type
_entity_poly.pdbx_seq_one_letter_code
_entity_poly.pdbx_strand_id
1 'polypeptide(L)'
;MSAFSSPYREKPLQPYWGAPNSNFNFCEEDYFVSAYIAEVVNTFTNIIYVYYAFVGIKSNKYQRDALLRSFPYLGIASVGILSAWYHTTLKNYSQWADDLSMLVATSAVLHQVFTFDKSFAYTVTFGLALTTVMTLFSIWHCIVDETTCHSILFGIMILVILFKTRAIIHANVPDMAVRAQVQAMSAWSTGSFILGFFLWNIDVHCCGALTSLKRSIGMPWSFILEFHGWWHIFTGIGAYTSMALTEHLTSENAAKPLAKQYAWPVNLFVPDFAALKGKQGVKSNGVNGKMQ
;
A
#
# COMPACT_ATOMS: atom_id res chain seq x y z
N MET A 1 -26.52 10.62 -26.05
CA MET A 1 -26.49 10.04 -24.69
C MET A 1 -26.71 8.54 -24.83
N SER A 2 -25.75 7.71 -24.42
CA SER A 2 -25.98 6.26 -24.36
C SER A 2 -26.88 5.97 -23.14
N ALA A 3 -27.67 4.89 -23.18
CA ALA A 3 -28.63 4.55 -22.13
C ALA A 3 -28.00 4.33 -20.73
N PHE A 4 -26.67 4.31 -20.62
CA PHE A 4 -25.92 4.04 -19.40
C PHE A 4 -24.81 5.07 -19.13
N SER A 5 -24.83 6.24 -19.79
CA SER A 5 -23.87 7.32 -19.51
C SER A 5 -24.61 8.62 -19.18
N SER A 6 -24.21 9.24 -18.07
CA SER A 6 -24.70 10.56 -17.63
C SER A 6 -23.62 11.62 -17.83
N PRO A 7 -23.93 12.78 -18.41
CA PRO A 7 -22.96 13.85 -18.56
C PRO A 7 -22.55 14.42 -17.20
N TYR A 8 -21.34 14.99 -17.15
CA TYR A 8 -20.91 15.79 -16.01
C TYR A 8 -21.77 17.05 -15.90
N ARG A 9 -21.95 17.55 -14.67
CA ARG A 9 -22.61 18.83 -14.45
C ARG A 9 -21.75 19.97 -15.02
N GLU A 10 -22.42 21.02 -15.49
CA GLU A 10 -21.71 22.24 -15.92
C GLU A 10 -21.06 22.96 -14.74
N LYS A 11 -21.68 22.90 -13.55
CA LYS A 11 -21.18 23.52 -12.32
C LYS A 11 -21.15 22.50 -11.18
N PRO A 12 -20.13 22.56 -10.30
CA PRO A 12 -20.09 21.75 -9.11
C PRO A 12 -21.22 22.12 -8.14
N LEU A 13 -21.57 21.19 -7.25
CA LEU A 13 -22.49 21.48 -6.16
C LEU A 13 -21.83 22.42 -5.14
N GLN A 14 -22.64 23.10 -4.35
CA GLN A 14 -22.14 23.91 -3.23
C GLN A 14 -21.48 22.99 -2.19
N PRO A 15 -20.18 23.13 -1.89
CA PRO A 15 -19.48 22.26 -0.95
C PRO A 15 -20.05 22.37 0.46
N TYR A 16 -20.46 21.24 1.05
CA TYR A 16 -20.95 21.19 2.44
C TYR A 16 -19.88 21.63 3.45
N TRP A 17 -18.62 21.23 3.21
CA TRP A 17 -17.47 21.56 4.06
C TRP A 17 -16.90 22.96 3.78
N GLY A 18 -17.55 23.76 2.94
CA GLY A 18 -17.02 25.04 2.42
C GLY A 18 -15.95 24.84 1.35
N ALA A 19 -15.48 25.94 0.76
CA ALA A 19 -14.54 25.91 -0.38
C ALA A 19 -13.24 25.12 -0.07
N PRO A 20 -12.73 24.29 -0.99
CA PRO A 20 -11.43 23.64 -0.86
C PRO A 20 -10.32 24.64 -0.49
N ASN A 21 -9.43 24.23 0.41
CA ASN A 21 -8.27 25.04 0.82
C ASN A 21 -7.02 24.20 1.07
N SER A 22 -7.00 22.95 0.60
CA SER A 22 -5.80 22.12 0.53
C SER A 22 -4.77 22.72 -0.43
N ASN A 23 -3.49 22.44 -0.20
CA ASN A 23 -2.41 22.88 -1.09
C ASN A 23 -2.46 22.13 -2.43
N PHE A 24 -2.78 20.83 -2.36
CA PHE A 24 -2.90 19.97 -3.54
C PHE A 24 -4.37 19.72 -3.89
N ASN A 25 -4.65 19.52 -5.18
CA ASN A 25 -5.95 19.03 -5.67
C ASN A 25 -5.70 18.12 -6.89
N PHE A 26 -6.45 17.03 -7.01
CA PHE A 26 -6.27 16.06 -8.09
C PHE A 26 -7.24 16.33 -9.24
N CYS A 27 -7.23 15.46 -10.25
CA CYS A 27 -7.99 15.69 -11.47
C CYS A 27 -9.44 15.24 -11.40
N GLU A 28 -9.84 14.51 -10.36
CA GLU A 28 -11.25 14.24 -10.13
C GLU A 28 -11.98 15.56 -9.90
N GLU A 29 -13.14 15.75 -10.53
CA GLU A 29 -13.83 17.04 -10.43
C GLU A 29 -14.53 17.18 -9.07
N ASP A 30 -14.20 18.23 -8.32
CA ASP A 30 -14.75 18.43 -6.97
C ASP A 30 -16.27 18.59 -6.94
N TYR A 31 -16.92 17.91 -5.98
CA TYR A 31 -18.33 18.08 -5.59
C TYR A 31 -19.34 17.97 -6.75
N PHE A 32 -19.01 17.23 -7.82
CA PHE A 32 -19.88 17.09 -8.99
C PHE A 32 -20.98 16.03 -8.82
N VAL A 33 -20.69 14.95 -8.08
CA VAL A 33 -21.64 13.87 -7.77
C VAL A 33 -22.39 14.15 -6.47
N SER A 34 -21.71 14.68 -5.46
CA SER A 34 -22.24 14.93 -4.13
C SER A 34 -21.73 16.26 -3.56
N ALA A 35 -22.55 16.95 -2.77
CA ALA A 35 -22.13 18.13 -2.01
C ALA A 35 -21.28 17.77 -0.77
N TYR A 36 -21.28 16.50 -0.36
CA TYR A 36 -20.64 16.02 0.87
C TYR A 36 -19.27 15.38 0.66
N ILE A 37 -19.01 14.86 -0.54
CA ILE A 37 -17.76 14.18 -0.91
C ILE A 37 -17.23 14.90 -2.14
N ALA A 38 -16.04 15.51 -2.01
CA ALA A 38 -15.42 16.28 -3.08
C ALA A 38 -15.04 15.38 -4.26
N GLU A 39 -14.21 14.36 -4.01
CA GLU A 39 -13.70 13.44 -5.02
C GLU A 39 -14.18 12.03 -4.69
N VAL A 40 -15.25 11.58 -5.36
CA VAL A 40 -15.96 10.33 -5.04
C VAL A 40 -15.09 9.10 -5.28
N VAL A 41 -14.43 9.01 -6.43
CA VAL A 41 -13.59 7.86 -6.79
C VAL A 41 -12.35 7.83 -5.90
N ASN A 42 -11.67 8.96 -5.72
CA ASN A 42 -10.52 9.08 -4.84
C ASN A 42 -10.89 8.74 -3.38
N THR A 43 -12.07 9.14 -2.91
CA THR A 43 -12.55 8.80 -1.56
C THR A 43 -12.83 7.30 -1.40
N PHE A 44 -13.55 6.67 -2.32
CA PHE A 44 -13.97 5.27 -2.15
C PHE A 44 -12.86 4.26 -2.45
N THR A 45 -11.93 4.58 -3.35
CA THR A 45 -10.78 3.70 -3.65
C THR A 45 -9.90 3.46 -2.43
N ASN A 46 -9.89 4.37 -1.45
CA ASN A 46 -9.20 4.20 -0.17
C ASN A 46 -9.68 3.03 0.70
N ILE A 47 -10.85 2.45 0.41
CA ILE A 47 -11.33 1.23 1.09
C ILE A 47 -10.34 0.06 0.95
N ILE A 48 -9.52 0.06 -0.10
CA ILE A 48 -8.51 -0.97 -0.35
C ILE A 48 -7.50 -1.10 0.79
N TYR A 49 -7.06 0.04 1.35
CA TYR A 49 -6.11 0.04 2.46
C TYR A 49 -6.74 -0.55 3.73
N VAL A 50 -7.98 -0.17 4.01
CA VAL A 50 -8.74 -0.68 5.18
C VAL A 50 -9.02 -2.17 5.04
N TYR A 51 -9.38 -2.62 3.83
CA TYR A 51 -9.55 -4.04 3.52
C TYR A 51 -8.27 -4.84 3.79
N TYR A 52 -7.12 -4.37 3.27
CA TYR A 52 -5.85 -5.05 3.48
C TYR A 52 -5.38 -5.03 4.93
N ALA A 53 -5.61 -3.92 5.63
CA ALA A 53 -5.36 -3.85 7.06
C ALA A 53 -6.16 -4.92 7.83
N PHE A 54 -7.46 -5.02 7.55
CA PHE A 54 -8.33 -6.01 8.18
C PHE A 54 -7.83 -7.43 7.94
N VAL A 55 -7.45 -7.77 6.70
CA VAL A 55 -6.91 -9.09 6.39
C VAL A 55 -5.62 -9.37 7.16
N GLY A 56 -4.67 -8.44 7.16
CA GLY A 56 -3.38 -8.60 7.85
C GLY A 56 -3.52 -8.74 9.37
N ILE A 57 -4.38 -7.95 9.99
CA ILE A 57 -4.68 -8.05 11.43
C ILE A 57 -5.35 -9.41 11.72
N LYS A 58 -6.31 -9.82 10.89
CA LYS A 58 -6.99 -11.11 11.05
C LYS A 58 -6.03 -12.29 10.94
N SER A 59 -5.05 -12.26 10.04
CA SER A 59 -4.03 -13.31 9.94
C SER A 59 -3.11 -13.41 11.17
N ASN A 60 -2.99 -12.33 11.93
CA ASN A 60 -2.15 -12.27 13.12
C ASN A 60 -2.85 -12.71 14.42
N LYS A 61 -4.18 -12.91 14.41
CA LYS A 61 -5.01 -13.13 15.61
C LYS A 61 -4.50 -14.22 16.57
N TYR A 62 -3.91 -15.30 16.05
CA TYR A 62 -3.46 -16.45 16.84
C TYR A 62 -1.94 -16.49 17.07
N GLN A 63 -1.21 -15.45 16.68
CA GLN A 63 0.22 -15.33 16.91
C GLN A 63 0.49 -14.78 18.32
N ARG A 64 1.59 -15.22 18.97
CA ARG A 64 1.93 -14.78 20.34
C ARG A 64 2.21 -13.28 20.44
N ASP A 65 2.72 -12.70 19.36
CA ASP A 65 3.08 -11.30 19.18
C ASP A 65 2.09 -10.55 18.27
N ALA A 66 0.82 -10.99 18.25
CA ALA A 66 -0.24 -10.46 17.40
C ALA A 66 -0.34 -8.94 17.38
N LEU A 67 -0.22 -8.29 18.55
CA LEU A 67 -0.30 -6.82 18.66
C LEU A 67 0.83 -6.12 17.91
N LEU A 68 2.07 -6.58 18.07
CA LEU A 68 3.23 -5.98 17.42
C LEU A 68 3.20 -6.21 15.90
N ARG A 69 2.84 -7.43 15.47
CA ARG A 69 2.67 -7.75 14.04
C ARG A 69 1.53 -6.97 13.38
N SER A 70 0.50 -6.63 14.15
CA SER A 70 -0.67 -5.88 13.64
C SER A 70 -0.41 -4.39 13.48
N PHE A 71 0.64 -3.84 14.11
CA PHE A 71 0.88 -2.40 14.13
C PHE A 71 1.07 -1.76 12.74
N PRO A 72 1.89 -2.31 11.81
CA PRO A 72 1.99 -1.78 10.45
C PRO A 72 0.65 -1.77 9.69
N TYR A 73 -0.22 -2.77 9.93
CA TYR A 73 -1.55 -2.82 9.31
C TYR A 73 -2.51 -1.77 9.87
N LEU A 74 -2.39 -1.40 11.15
CA LEU A 74 -3.08 -0.23 11.69
C LEU A 74 -2.58 1.06 11.03
N GLY A 75 -1.28 1.12 10.67
CA GLY A 75 -0.71 2.18 9.87
C GLY A 75 -1.42 2.36 8.52
N ILE A 76 -1.54 1.30 7.71
CA ILE A 76 -2.23 1.42 6.41
C ILE A 76 -3.74 1.63 6.55
N ALA A 77 -4.38 1.10 7.61
CA ALA A 77 -5.78 1.46 7.89
C ALA A 77 -5.93 2.96 8.11
N SER A 78 -4.99 3.57 8.85
CA SER A 78 -4.97 5.01 9.09
C SER A 78 -4.78 5.79 7.80
N VAL A 79 -3.90 5.34 6.89
CA VAL A 79 -3.75 5.92 5.54
C VAL A 79 -5.07 5.93 4.80
N GLY A 80 -5.76 4.79 4.70
CA GLY A 80 -7.03 4.73 3.99
C GLY A 80 -8.12 5.63 4.59
N ILE A 81 -8.22 5.69 5.93
CA ILE A 81 -9.24 6.49 6.61
C ILE A 81 -8.96 7.99 6.44
N LEU A 82 -7.71 8.41 6.64
CA LEU A 82 -7.33 9.83 6.62
C LEU A 82 -7.25 10.36 5.19
N SER A 83 -6.82 9.55 4.22
CA SER A 83 -6.90 9.87 2.80
C SER A 83 -8.35 9.99 2.32
N ALA A 84 -9.24 9.08 2.72
CA ALA A 84 -10.66 9.22 2.42
C ALA A 84 -11.26 10.50 3.02
N TRP A 85 -10.86 10.87 4.24
CA TRP A 85 -11.28 12.13 4.87
C TRP A 85 -10.79 13.36 4.10
N TYR A 86 -9.55 13.32 3.62
CA TYR A 86 -9.00 14.36 2.76
C TYR A 86 -9.79 14.49 1.45
N HIS A 87 -9.95 13.41 0.69
CA HIS A 87 -10.69 13.41 -0.58
C HIS A 87 -12.19 13.73 -0.42
N THR A 88 -12.73 13.59 0.79
CA THR A 88 -14.09 14.02 1.11
C THR A 88 -14.20 15.54 1.26
N THR A 89 -13.18 16.19 1.85
CA THR A 89 -13.30 17.57 2.35
C THR A 89 -12.40 18.59 1.64
N LEU A 90 -11.27 18.16 1.07
CA LEU A 90 -10.22 18.97 0.46
C LEU A 90 -9.77 20.13 1.34
N LYS A 91 -9.52 19.81 2.62
CA LYS A 91 -9.02 20.78 3.61
C LYS A 91 -7.56 20.58 3.90
N ASN A 92 -6.85 21.68 4.15
CA ASN A 92 -5.44 21.63 4.55
C ASN A 92 -5.19 20.69 5.74
N TYR A 93 -5.98 20.77 6.81
CA TYR A 93 -5.82 19.88 7.97
C TYR A 93 -6.10 18.40 7.66
N SER A 94 -7.02 18.12 6.74
CA SER A 94 -7.30 16.75 6.31
C SER A 94 -6.20 16.21 5.39
N GLN A 95 -5.64 17.07 4.53
CA GLN A 95 -4.47 16.77 3.71
C GLN A 95 -3.25 16.47 4.59
N TRP A 96 -3.00 17.29 5.62
CA TRP A 96 -1.94 16.99 6.60
C TRP A 96 -2.16 15.63 7.24
N ALA A 97 -3.39 15.30 7.64
CA ALA A 97 -3.68 14.01 8.24
C ALA A 97 -3.37 12.84 7.28
N ASP A 98 -3.70 12.96 6.00
CA ASP A 98 -3.32 11.98 4.97
C ASP A 98 -1.79 11.87 4.84
N ASP A 99 -1.11 12.97 4.55
CA ASP A 99 0.35 13.04 4.37
C ASP A 99 1.10 12.43 5.59
N LEU A 100 0.70 12.84 6.80
CA LEU A 100 1.32 12.37 8.05
C LEU A 100 1.10 10.87 8.26
N SER A 101 -0.08 10.37 7.93
CA SER A 101 -0.41 8.95 8.09
C SER A 101 0.46 8.06 7.20
N MET A 102 0.79 8.52 5.98
CA MET A 102 1.70 7.84 5.08
C MET A 102 3.11 7.75 5.66
N LEU A 103 3.60 8.86 6.26
CA LEU A 103 4.91 8.86 6.93
C LEU A 103 4.93 7.92 8.12
N VAL A 104 3.91 7.95 9.00
CA VAL A 104 3.83 7.07 10.17
C VAL A 104 3.79 5.59 9.76
N ALA A 105 2.94 5.22 8.80
CA ALA A 105 2.85 3.85 8.32
C ALA A 105 4.18 3.36 7.72
N THR A 106 4.86 4.21 6.96
CA THR A 106 6.15 3.89 6.35
C THR A 106 7.26 3.80 7.39
N SER A 107 7.27 4.68 8.39
CA SER A 107 8.20 4.63 9.52
C SER A 107 8.04 3.34 10.33
N ALA A 108 6.83 2.82 10.49
CA ALA A 108 6.60 1.54 11.16
C ALA A 108 7.30 0.37 10.41
N VAL A 109 7.17 0.33 9.08
CA VAL A 109 7.87 -0.69 8.26
C VAL A 109 9.38 -0.48 8.28
N LEU A 110 9.83 0.78 8.17
CA LEU A 110 11.25 1.14 8.24
C LEU A 110 11.87 0.68 9.57
N HIS A 111 11.19 0.95 10.69
CA HIS A 111 11.59 0.46 12.01
C HIS A 111 11.70 -1.06 12.02
N GLN A 112 10.68 -1.76 11.51
CA GLN A 112 10.66 -3.23 11.48
C GLN A 112 11.84 -3.82 10.69
N VAL A 113 12.16 -3.30 9.49
CA VAL A 113 13.26 -3.84 8.67
C VAL A 113 14.65 -3.47 9.19
N PHE A 114 14.81 -2.33 9.86
CA PHE A 114 16.12 -1.91 10.40
C PHE A 114 16.43 -2.52 11.77
N THR A 115 15.40 -2.90 12.53
CA THR A 115 15.55 -3.49 13.86
C THR A 115 15.49 -5.02 13.85
N PHE A 116 15.24 -5.63 12.69
CA PHE A 116 15.33 -7.08 12.51
C PHE A 116 16.72 -7.61 12.94
N ASP A 117 16.71 -8.62 13.81
CA ASP A 117 17.89 -9.25 14.39
C ASP A 117 18.86 -8.26 15.10
N LYS A 118 18.27 -7.28 15.79
CA LYS A 118 19.00 -6.29 16.61
C LYS A 118 18.67 -6.43 18.09
N SER A 119 19.57 -5.92 18.92
CA SER A 119 19.34 -5.88 20.37
C SER A 119 18.13 -5.00 20.72
N PHE A 120 17.52 -5.27 21.87
CA PHE A 120 16.42 -4.46 22.39
C PHE A 120 16.82 -2.99 22.53
N ALA A 121 18.02 -2.71 23.04
CA ALA A 121 18.53 -1.35 23.18
C ALA A 121 18.62 -0.62 21.83
N TYR A 122 19.12 -1.30 20.78
CA TYR A 122 19.15 -0.73 19.43
C TYR A 122 17.74 -0.46 18.89
N THR A 123 16.82 -1.41 19.07
CA THR A 123 15.43 -1.32 18.61
C THR A 123 14.71 -0.11 19.21
N VAL A 124 14.87 0.12 20.52
CA VAL A 124 14.30 1.28 21.22
C VAL A 124 14.96 2.57 20.78
N THR A 125 16.30 2.62 20.73
CA THR A 125 17.04 3.83 20.36
C THR A 125 16.72 4.27 18.93
N PHE A 126 16.69 3.32 17.99
CA PHE A 126 16.32 3.60 16.59
C PHE A 126 14.88 4.08 16.48
N GLY A 127 13.94 3.48 17.22
CA GLY A 127 12.54 3.90 17.25
C GLY A 127 12.36 5.33 17.78
N LEU A 128 13.04 5.68 18.87
CA LEU A 128 13.01 7.04 19.43
C LEU A 128 13.62 8.07 18.48
N ALA A 129 14.77 7.75 17.86
CA ALA A 129 15.41 8.62 16.88
C ALA A 129 14.52 8.84 15.66
N LEU A 130 13.97 7.75 15.09
CA LEU A 130 13.06 7.82 13.94
C LEU A 130 11.81 8.64 14.27
N THR A 131 11.18 8.38 15.42
CA THR A 131 9.98 9.13 15.86
C THR A 131 10.29 10.62 16.00
N THR A 132 11.44 10.97 16.58
CA THR A 132 11.85 12.36 16.75
C THR A 132 12.02 13.05 15.40
N VAL A 133 12.77 12.44 14.47
CA VAL A 133 13.00 13.00 13.13
C VAL A 133 11.68 13.16 12.36
N MET A 134 10.82 12.14 12.39
CA MET A 134 9.52 12.19 11.69
C MET A 134 8.59 13.23 12.31
N THR A 135 8.61 13.40 13.63
CA THR A 135 7.80 14.41 14.33
C THR A 135 8.27 15.82 13.97
N LEU A 136 9.58 16.07 13.97
CA LEU A 136 10.14 17.37 13.57
C LEU A 136 9.80 17.71 12.12
N PHE A 137 9.96 16.74 11.22
CA PHE A 137 9.57 16.90 9.82
C PHE A 137 8.07 17.17 9.68
N SER A 138 7.23 16.42 10.40
CA SER A 138 5.78 16.57 10.41
C SER A 138 5.32 17.95 10.88
N ILE A 139 5.92 18.47 11.95
CA ILE A 139 5.63 19.81 12.44
C ILE A 139 6.02 20.86 11.39
N TRP A 140 7.20 20.72 10.79
CA TRP A 140 7.64 21.61 9.72
C TRP A 140 6.72 21.56 8.49
N HIS A 141 6.33 20.36 8.05
CA HIS A 141 5.38 20.13 6.95
C HIS A 141 4.06 20.86 7.17
N CYS A 142 3.46 20.72 8.35
CA CYS A 142 2.19 21.38 8.68
C CYS A 142 2.30 22.91 8.82
N ILE A 143 3.46 23.44 9.22
CA ILE A 143 3.68 24.89 9.35
C ILE A 143 3.90 25.53 7.98
N VAL A 144 4.72 24.90 7.14
CA VAL A 144 5.06 25.41 5.81
C VAL A 144 3.94 25.15 4.80
N ASP A 145 3.10 24.14 5.07
CA ASP A 145 1.97 23.73 4.24
C ASP A 145 2.39 23.46 2.79
N GLU A 146 3.42 22.62 2.61
CA GLU A 146 4.00 22.25 1.31
C GLU A 146 4.05 20.73 1.14
N THR A 147 3.84 20.19 -0.06
CA THR A 147 3.73 18.73 -0.28
C THR A 147 4.93 18.10 -1.02
N THR A 148 5.86 18.92 -1.49
CA THR A 148 7.00 18.48 -2.29
C THR A 148 8.03 17.76 -1.44
N CYS A 149 8.48 18.32 -0.31
CA CYS A 149 9.46 17.62 0.52
C CYS A 149 8.82 16.40 1.20
N HIS A 150 7.52 16.44 1.52
CA HIS A 150 6.78 15.24 1.94
C HIS A 150 6.91 14.11 0.90
N SER A 151 6.59 14.41 -0.36
CA SER A 151 6.63 13.43 -1.46
C SER A 151 8.05 12.87 -1.68
N ILE A 152 9.07 13.73 -1.61
CA ILE A 152 10.48 13.32 -1.73
C ILE A 152 10.88 12.42 -0.57
N LEU A 153 10.57 12.80 0.67
CA LEU A 153 10.89 12.00 1.85
C LEU A 153 10.20 10.64 1.80
N PHE A 154 8.91 10.61 1.50
CA PHE A 154 8.13 9.38 1.35
C PHE A 154 8.75 8.46 0.30
N GLY A 155 9.09 8.99 -0.88
CA GLY A 155 9.76 8.22 -1.94
C GLY A 155 11.11 7.64 -1.50
N ILE A 156 11.94 8.43 -0.80
CA ILE A 156 13.22 7.97 -0.24
C ILE A 156 13.00 6.83 0.76
N MET A 157 12.03 6.98 1.67
CA MET A 157 11.73 5.95 2.67
C MET A 157 11.31 4.63 2.02
N ILE A 158 10.45 4.67 1.00
CA ILE A 158 10.03 3.48 0.25
C ILE A 158 11.23 2.81 -0.43
N LEU A 159 12.12 3.57 -1.08
CA LEU A 159 13.33 3.01 -1.70
C LEU A 159 14.27 2.38 -0.67
N VAL A 160 14.46 3.03 0.49
CA VAL A 160 15.29 2.51 1.57
C VAL A 160 14.71 1.19 2.12
N ILE A 161 13.40 1.11 2.33
CA ILE A 161 12.70 -0.12 2.74
C ILE A 161 12.90 -1.21 1.69
N LEU A 162 12.74 -0.89 0.41
CA LEU A 162 12.93 -1.84 -0.69
C LEU A 162 14.33 -2.44 -0.69
N PHE A 163 15.37 -1.59 -0.67
CA PHE A 163 16.76 -2.06 -0.68
C PHE A 163 17.09 -2.87 0.57
N LYS A 164 16.65 -2.41 1.74
CA LYS A 164 16.86 -3.12 3.01
C LYS A 164 16.17 -4.48 3.00
N THR A 165 14.93 -4.56 2.53
CA THR A 165 14.18 -5.81 2.42
C THR A 165 14.87 -6.80 1.48
N ARG A 166 15.35 -6.34 0.32
CA ARG A 166 16.14 -7.20 -0.61
C ARG A 166 17.44 -7.69 0.02
N ALA A 167 18.13 -6.85 0.78
CA ALA A 167 19.33 -7.26 1.52
C ALA A 167 19.03 -8.33 2.57
N ILE A 168 17.91 -8.20 3.31
CA ILE A 168 17.45 -9.21 4.27
C ILE A 168 17.16 -10.54 3.58
N ILE A 169 16.45 -10.52 2.44
CA ILE A 169 16.15 -11.73 1.64
C ILE A 169 17.45 -12.44 1.25
N HIS A 170 18.41 -11.70 0.70
CA HIS A 170 19.67 -12.28 0.23
C HIS A 170 20.49 -12.91 1.35
N ALA A 171 20.49 -12.27 2.53
CA ALA A 171 21.27 -12.73 3.69
C ALA A 171 20.61 -13.89 4.45
N ASN A 172 19.27 -13.95 4.54
CA ASN A 172 18.57 -14.81 5.50
C ASN A 172 17.74 -15.94 4.89
N VAL A 173 17.57 -15.98 3.56
CA VAL A 173 16.79 -17.03 2.88
C VAL A 173 17.71 -17.91 2.04
N PRO A 174 18.26 -19.01 2.59
CA PRO A 174 19.23 -19.86 1.87
C PRO A 174 18.57 -20.78 0.83
N ASP A 175 17.34 -21.23 1.09
CA ASP A 175 16.59 -22.08 0.16
C ASP A 175 16.24 -21.30 -1.11
N MET A 176 16.68 -21.79 -2.26
CA MET A 176 16.50 -21.11 -3.55
C MET A 176 15.03 -21.03 -3.98
N ALA A 177 14.21 -22.04 -3.64
CA ALA A 177 12.80 -22.06 -4.01
C ALA A 177 12.00 -21.07 -3.16
N VAL A 178 12.29 -20.98 -1.86
CA VAL A 178 11.70 -19.96 -0.97
C VAL A 178 12.19 -18.57 -1.35
N ARG A 179 13.49 -18.40 -1.64
CA ARG A 179 14.07 -17.13 -2.10
C ARG A 179 13.38 -16.61 -3.36
N ALA A 180 13.15 -17.48 -4.34
CA ALA A 180 12.43 -17.11 -5.57
C ALA A 180 11.01 -16.60 -5.28
N GLN A 181 10.29 -17.22 -4.33
CA GLN A 181 8.94 -16.80 -3.94
C GLN A 181 8.94 -15.41 -3.29
N VAL A 182 9.79 -15.18 -2.29
CA VAL A 182 9.86 -13.88 -1.61
C VAL A 182 10.39 -12.77 -2.51
N GLN A 183 11.26 -13.10 -3.47
CA GLN A 183 11.71 -12.17 -4.52
C GLN A 183 10.58 -11.82 -5.50
N ALA A 184 9.77 -12.80 -5.91
CA ALA A 184 8.60 -12.55 -6.75
C ALA A 184 7.60 -11.63 -6.03
N MET A 185 7.32 -11.89 -4.74
CA MET A 185 6.47 -11.05 -3.92
C MET A 185 7.03 -9.61 -3.77
N SER A 186 8.34 -9.47 -3.57
CA SER A 186 9.01 -8.16 -3.56
C SER A 186 8.89 -7.43 -4.91
N ALA A 187 9.05 -8.15 -6.02
CA ALA A 187 8.90 -7.59 -7.37
C ALA A 187 7.47 -7.14 -7.65
N TRP A 188 6.46 -7.90 -7.20
CA TRP A 188 5.05 -7.52 -7.32
C TRP A 188 4.70 -6.28 -6.50
N SER A 189 5.18 -6.20 -5.25
CA SER A 189 5.04 -4.99 -4.43
C SER A 189 5.67 -3.78 -5.13
N THR A 190 6.91 -3.93 -5.62
CA THR A 190 7.64 -2.87 -6.34
C THR A 190 6.91 -2.44 -7.61
N GLY A 191 6.46 -3.40 -8.43
CA GLY A 191 5.74 -3.12 -9.66
C GLY A 191 4.41 -2.41 -9.43
N SER A 192 3.71 -2.76 -8.34
CA SER A 192 2.46 -2.08 -7.94
C SER A 192 2.73 -0.63 -7.57
N PHE A 193 3.73 -0.35 -6.73
CA PHE A 193 4.11 1.04 -6.39
C PHE A 193 4.54 1.85 -7.63
N ILE A 194 5.33 1.27 -8.54
CA ILE A 194 5.76 1.94 -9.76
C ILE A 194 4.56 2.26 -10.67
N LEU A 195 3.66 1.30 -10.87
CA LEU A 195 2.47 1.50 -11.70
C LEU A 195 1.54 2.55 -11.08
N GLY A 196 1.31 2.50 -9.77
CA GLY A 196 0.60 3.54 -9.05
C GLY A 196 1.25 4.90 -9.31
N PHE A 197 2.55 5.04 -9.03
CA PHE A 197 3.28 6.30 -9.17
C PHE A 197 3.23 6.86 -10.59
N PHE A 198 3.32 5.98 -11.58
CA PHE A 198 3.16 6.36 -12.98
C PHE A 198 1.78 6.95 -13.27
N LEU A 199 0.70 6.31 -12.80
CA LEU A 199 -0.67 6.80 -12.97
C LEU A 199 -0.90 8.11 -12.22
N TRP A 200 -0.37 8.24 -11.00
CA TRP A 200 -0.38 9.49 -10.22
C TRP A 200 0.26 10.64 -11.01
N ASN A 201 1.42 10.42 -11.64
CA ASN A 201 2.08 11.45 -12.46
C ASN A 201 1.25 11.84 -13.69
N ILE A 202 0.54 10.89 -14.31
CA ILE A 202 -0.35 11.22 -15.43
C ILE A 202 -1.53 12.05 -14.94
N ASP A 203 -2.11 11.73 -13.77
CA ASP A 203 -3.16 12.54 -13.14
C ASP A 203 -2.67 13.99 -13.01
N VAL A 204 -1.57 14.19 -12.28
CA VAL A 204 -1.02 15.51 -11.97
C VAL A 204 -0.63 16.32 -13.22
N HIS A 205 0.02 15.69 -14.22
CA HIS A 205 0.59 16.42 -15.35
C HIS A 205 -0.30 16.48 -16.60
N CYS A 206 -1.27 15.58 -16.74
CA CYS A 206 -2.16 15.52 -17.91
C CYS A 206 -3.62 15.86 -17.57
N CYS A 207 -3.85 16.55 -16.45
CA CYS A 207 -5.17 16.86 -15.91
C CYS A 207 -6.16 17.44 -16.93
N GLY A 208 -5.77 18.48 -17.67
CA GLY A 208 -6.67 19.12 -18.65
C GLY A 208 -7.15 18.17 -19.75
N ALA A 209 -6.26 17.29 -20.22
CA ALA A 209 -6.60 16.28 -21.21
C ALA A 209 -7.48 15.18 -20.61
N LEU A 210 -7.17 14.71 -19.40
CA LEU A 210 -7.98 13.74 -18.67
C LEU A 210 -9.39 14.25 -18.41
N THR A 211 -9.54 15.45 -17.87
CA THR A 211 -10.85 16.06 -17.58
C THR A 211 -11.68 16.25 -18.85
N SER A 212 -11.06 16.69 -19.95
CA SER A 212 -11.74 16.81 -21.24
C SER A 212 -12.26 15.46 -21.75
N LEU A 213 -11.41 14.42 -21.66
CA LEU A 213 -11.77 13.06 -22.04
C LEU A 213 -12.90 12.51 -21.15
N LYS A 214 -12.78 12.65 -19.83
CA LYS A 214 -13.80 12.25 -18.85
C LYS A 214 -15.16 12.87 -19.15
N ARG A 215 -15.20 14.18 -19.43
CA ARG A 215 -16.44 14.89 -19.80
C ARG A 215 -17.05 14.40 -21.10
N SER A 216 -16.24 14.01 -22.09
CA SER A 216 -16.73 13.44 -23.36
C SER A 216 -17.30 12.02 -23.23
N ILE A 217 -16.77 11.22 -22.30
CA ILE A 217 -17.22 9.83 -22.05
C ILE A 217 -18.49 9.83 -21.17
N GLY A 218 -18.50 10.66 -20.13
CA GLY A 218 -19.56 10.72 -19.12
C GLY A 218 -19.46 9.61 -18.07
N MET A 219 -20.21 9.79 -16.98
CA MET A 219 -20.25 8.90 -15.84
C MET A 219 -21.16 7.68 -16.08
N PRO A 220 -20.87 6.51 -15.46
CA PRO A 220 -19.73 6.23 -14.60
C PRO A 220 -18.48 5.77 -15.38
N TRP A 221 -18.57 5.63 -16.70
CA TRP A 221 -17.50 5.04 -17.51
C TRP A 221 -16.20 5.84 -17.49
N SER A 222 -16.29 7.16 -17.33
CA SER A 222 -15.14 8.04 -17.15
C SER A 222 -14.35 7.76 -15.85
N PHE A 223 -14.93 7.08 -14.86
CA PHE A 223 -14.26 6.80 -13.57
C PHE A 223 -13.00 5.94 -13.72
N ILE A 224 -12.89 5.18 -14.82
CA ILE A 224 -11.66 4.42 -15.13
C ILE A 224 -10.45 5.34 -15.38
N LEU A 225 -10.68 6.60 -15.70
CA LEU A 225 -9.66 7.61 -15.95
C LEU A 225 -9.28 8.42 -14.69
N GLU A 226 -9.87 8.11 -13.54
CA GLU A 226 -9.46 8.70 -12.25
C GLU A 226 -8.18 8.01 -11.78
N PHE A 227 -7.05 8.47 -12.34
CA PHE A 227 -5.75 7.83 -12.18
C PHE A 227 -5.17 7.99 -10.78
N HIS A 228 -5.53 9.05 -10.05
CA HIS A 228 -5.26 9.12 -8.61
C HIS A 228 -6.03 8.05 -7.81
N GLY A 229 -7.27 7.72 -8.20
CA GLY A 229 -8.01 6.59 -7.63
C GLY A 229 -7.29 5.25 -7.84
N TRP A 230 -6.70 5.03 -9.02
CA TRP A 230 -5.86 3.86 -9.29
C TRP A 230 -4.56 3.86 -8.48
N TRP A 231 -3.97 5.03 -8.22
CA TRP A 231 -2.84 5.16 -7.31
C TRP A 231 -3.17 4.52 -5.96
N HIS A 232 -4.31 4.85 -5.33
CA HIS A 232 -4.73 4.23 -4.06
C HIS A 232 -4.80 2.70 -4.13
N ILE A 233 -5.37 2.16 -5.21
CA ILE A 233 -5.49 0.71 -5.40
C ILE A 233 -4.11 0.06 -5.47
N PHE A 234 -3.22 0.57 -6.33
CA PHE A 234 -1.92 -0.04 -6.55
C PHE A 234 -0.96 0.14 -5.38
N THR A 235 -0.94 1.30 -4.73
CA THR A 235 -0.13 1.50 -3.52
C THR A 235 -0.69 0.74 -2.34
N GLY A 236 -2.01 0.56 -2.21
CA GLY A 236 -2.62 -0.31 -1.21
C GLY A 236 -2.20 -1.77 -1.37
N ILE A 237 -2.25 -2.29 -2.59
CA ILE A 237 -1.72 -3.63 -2.93
C ILE A 237 -0.22 -3.73 -2.64
N GLY A 238 0.55 -2.72 -3.08
CA GLY A 238 1.99 -2.67 -2.90
C GLY A 238 2.41 -2.64 -1.43
N ALA A 239 1.77 -1.80 -0.63
CA ALA A 239 2.01 -1.65 0.81
C ALA A 239 1.65 -2.91 1.57
N TYR A 240 0.47 -3.49 1.33
CA TYR A 240 0.07 -4.77 1.94
C TYR A 240 1.08 -5.89 1.62
N THR A 241 1.45 -6.01 0.34
CA THR A 241 2.42 -7.02 -0.10
C THR A 241 3.78 -6.78 0.55
N SER A 242 4.23 -5.52 0.68
CA SER A 242 5.49 -5.19 1.37
C SER A 242 5.42 -5.55 2.85
N MET A 243 4.34 -5.22 3.54
CA MET A 243 4.16 -5.48 4.97
C MET A 243 4.09 -6.98 5.25
N ALA A 244 3.33 -7.74 4.48
CA ALA A 244 3.25 -9.19 4.59
C ALA A 244 4.63 -9.84 4.33
N LEU A 245 5.39 -9.32 3.38
CA LEU A 245 6.75 -9.80 3.09
C LEU A 245 7.68 -9.52 4.26
N THR A 246 7.69 -8.29 4.77
CA THR A 246 8.50 -7.91 5.93
C THR A 246 8.13 -8.75 7.15
N GLU A 247 6.84 -8.89 7.46
CA GLU A 247 6.35 -9.74 8.56
C GLU A 247 6.83 -11.18 8.45
N HIS A 248 6.76 -11.75 7.24
CA HIS A 248 7.22 -13.11 6.96
C HIS A 248 8.73 -13.25 7.21
N LEU A 249 9.54 -12.35 6.64
CA LEU A 249 11.00 -12.34 6.77
C LEU A 249 11.47 -12.08 8.21
N THR A 250 10.71 -11.32 9.00
CA THR A 250 11.05 -11.02 10.39
C THR A 250 10.41 -11.99 11.40
N SER A 251 9.78 -13.07 10.94
CA SER A 251 9.17 -14.10 11.79
C SER A 251 10.06 -15.34 11.91
N GLU A 252 9.77 -16.19 12.90
CA GLU A 252 10.34 -17.54 13.00
C GLU A 252 10.04 -18.42 11.77
N ASN A 253 9.12 -17.98 10.90
CA ASN A 253 8.73 -18.65 9.68
C ASN A 253 9.50 -18.15 8.45
N ALA A 254 10.55 -17.33 8.59
CA ALA A 254 11.33 -16.80 7.45
C ALA A 254 11.95 -17.89 6.55
N ALA A 255 12.22 -19.09 7.10
CA ALA A 255 12.70 -20.26 6.36
C ALA A 255 11.57 -21.20 5.91
N LYS A 256 10.33 -20.93 6.32
CA LYS A 256 9.16 -21.72 5.93
C LYS A 256 8.47 -21.07 4.73
N PRO A 257 7.75 -21.86 3.92
CA PRO A 257 6.93 -21.32 2.85
C PRO A 257 5.83 -20.36 3.34
N LEU A 258 5.45 -19.39 2.51
CA LEU A 258 4.32 -18.49 2.77
C LEU A 258 3.05 -19.29 3.05
N ALA A 259 2.30 -18.94 4.10
CA ALA A 259 1.07 -19.64 4.49
C ALA A 259 -0.17 -19.07 3.75
N LYS A 260 -1.22 -19.89 3.55
CA LYS A 260 -2.50 -19.55 2.88
C LYS A 260 -3.32 -18.41 3.54
N GLN A 261 -2.81 -17.76 4.58
CA GLN A 261 -3.54 -16.79 5.40
C GLN A 261 -3.54 -15.36 4.86
N TYR A 262 -2.76 -15.06 3.82
CA TYR A 262 -2.69 -13.73 3.21
C TYR A 262 -3.76 -13.54 2.11
N ALA A 263 -4.15 -12.29 1.83
CA ALA A 263 -5.03 -11.95 0.71
C ALA A 263 -4.27 -11.90 -0.63
N TRP A 264 -5.03 -11.80 -1.72
CA TRP A 264 -4.48 -11.49 -3.04
C TRP A 264 -3.71 -10.16 -3.03
N PRO A 265 -2.56 -10.04 -3.71
CA PRO A 265 -1.90 -11.06 -4.55
C PRO A 265 -0.97 -12.00 -3.78
N VAL A 266 -0.76 -11.80 -2.47
CA VAL A 266 0.19 -12.57 -1.67
C VAL A 266 -0.12 -14.07 -1.68
N ASN A 267 -1.40 -14.44 -1.65
CA ASN A 267 -1.83 -15.84 -1.75
C ASN A 267 -1.42 -16.54 -3.05
N LEU A 268 -1.09 -15.81 -4.13
CA LEU A 268 -0.60 -16.39 -5.39
C LEU A 268 0.82 -16.94 -5.25
N PHE A 269 1.61 -16.42 -4.31
CA PHE A 269 2.99 -16.86 -4.08
C PHE A 269 3.09 -17.98 -3.04
N VAL A 270 1.97 -18.41 -2.46
CA VAL A 270 1.88 -19.52 -1.53
C VAL A 270 1.84 -20.84 -2.33
N PRO A 271 2.84 -21.72 -2.24
CA PRO A 271 2.77 -23.01 -2.89
C PRO A 271 1.63 -23.86 -2.32
N ASP A 272 0.92 -24.60 -3.18
CA ASP A 272 0.02 -25.64 -2.71
C ASP A 272 0.85 -26.88 -2.33
N PHE A 273 1.24 -26.97 -1.05
CA PHE A 273 2.08 -28.07 -0.54
C PHE A 273 1.49 -29.47 -0.76
N ALA A 274 0.18 -29.57 -0.95
CA ALA A 274 -0.49 -30.80 -1.37
C ALA A 274 -0.03 -31.27 -2.78
N ALA A 275 0.17 -30.34 -3.71
CA ALA A 275 0.60 -30.63 -5.07
C ALA A 275 2.09 -30.99 -5.19
N LEU A 276 2.94 -30.46 -4.29
CA LEU A 276 4.39 -30.76 -4.27
C LEU A 276 4.70 -32.13 -3.65
N LYS A 277 3.99 -32.55 -2.60
CA LYS A 277 4.12 -33.93 -2.06
C LYS A 277 3.63 -35.00 -3.03
N GLY A 278 2.58 -34.71 -3.82
CA GLY A 278 2.07 -35.61 -4.85
C GLY A 278 3.08 -35.88 -5.98
N LYS A 279 3.95 -34.91 -6.32
CA LYS A 279 4.98 -35.08 -7.37
C LYS A 279 6.24 -35.80 -6.89
N GLN A 280 6.56 -35.76 -5.59
CA GLN A 280 7.69 -36.53 -5.03
C GLN A 280 7.33 -38.00 -4.74
N GLY A 281 6.07 -38.30 -4.38
CA GLY A 281 5.62 -39.67 -4.13
C GLY A 281 5.50 -40.57 -5.38
N VAL A 282 5.44 -39.99 -6.58
CA VAL A 282 5.32 -40.77 -7.84
C VAL A 282 6.68 -41.20 -8.39
N LYS A 283 7.79 -40.61 -7.94
CA LYS A 283 9.13 -40.94 -8.45
C LYS A 283 9.90 -42.00 -7.66
N SER A 284 9.36 -42.55 -6.55
CA SER A 284 10.10 -43.53 -5.73
C SER A 284 9.67 -45.00 -5.86
N ASN A 285 8.70 -45.35 -6.72
CA ASN A 285 8.15 -46.72 -6.80
C ASN A 285 8.39 -47.43 -8.15
N GLY A 286 9.65 -47.54 -8.56
CA GLY A 286 10.11 -48.48 -9.60
C GLY A 286 11.62 -48.34 -9.74
N VAL A 287 12.47 -49.35 -9.56
CA VAL A 287 12.34 -50.78 -9.79
C VAL A 287 13.27 -51.49 -8.79
N ASN A 288 12.72 -52.39 -7.97
CA ASN A 288 13.50 -53.29 -7.13
C ASN A 288 13.89 -54.53 -7.95
N GLY A 289 15.12 -55.00 -7.75
CA GLY A 289 15.83 -55.93 -8.63
C GLY A 289 15.21 -57.33 -8.79
N LYS A 290 15.47 -57.93 -9.95
CA LYS A 290 15.44 -59.37 -10.15
C LYS A 290 16.81 -59.95 -9.82
N MET A 291 16.90 -60.69 -8.71
CA MET A 291 17.79 -61.84 -8.59
C MET A 291 16.92 -63.09 -8.71
N GLN A 292 17.09 -63.82 -9.80
CA GLN A 292 17.05 -65.28 -9.91
C GLN A 292 17.65 -65.66 -11.27
#